data_AF-A0A2N7IB58-F1
#
_entry.id   AF-A0A2N7IB58-F1
#
_cell.length_a   1.000
_cell.length_b   1.000
_cell.length_c   1.000
_cell.angle_alpha   90.00
_cell.angle_beta   90.00
_cell.angle_gamma   90.00
#
_symmetry.space_group_name_H-M   'P 1'
#
loop_
_entity.id
_entity.type
_entity.pdbx_description
1 polymer ?
#
loop_
_entity_poly.entity_id
_entity_poly.type
_entity_poly.pdbx_seq_one_letter_code
_entity_poly.pdbx_strand_id
1 'polypeptide(L)'
;MHTLEQLKSGQLNGIKRLKLSEGLTEFPLEILELADSLEILDLSGNQLSDLPEELSQLTNLRIIFASNNLFTHLPDVLGSLPKLEMVGFKTNQIKTVSEQSLPTQLRWLILTDNTIEVLPHSLGERPRLQKLALAGNKIRVLPESMENLSNLELVRLSANQLTEFPEFLIKLPKLAWLAFAGNPFCKHPSSLDSVPAVSSQCYSLNQVLGQGASGVISHANWLNGDFDFPQEVAVKVFKGEVTSDGYPHDELEACLQAGHHSNLVKSIAQVDEENYLALVMELIPSNYYNLGLPPTLESCTRDTFNEGFKFSIAQINSITEQMVDVFEHLHANKVCHGDLYAHNTLVNEQGQMIFGDFGAATIYGYLTEEQQQGIRQIEARALKYFIEDLLTVCAKQDQDSELYTRLAKFEA
;
A
#
# COMPACT_ATOMS: atom_id res chain seq x y z
N MET A 1 0.14 -17.11 -17.98
CA MET A 1 1.62 -17.05 -17.90
C MET A 1 2.12 -17.47 -19.29
N HIS A 2 3.00 -16.70 -19.91
CA HIS A 2 3.57 -17.05 -21.22
C HIS A 2 4.88 -17.82 -21.01
N THR A 3 5.36 -18.48 -22.05
CA THR A 3 6.62 -19.23 -22.03
C THR A 3 7.60 -18.70 -23.07
N LEU A 4 8.89 -18.94 -22.82
CA LEU A 4 9.98 -18.61 -23.71
C LEU A 4 9.90 -19.42 -25.00
N GLU A 5 9.37 -20.64 -24.96
CA GLU A 5 9.11 -21.43 -26.16
C GLU A 5 8.04 -20.79 -27.06
N GLN A 6 6.95 -20.27 -26.46
CA GLN A 6 5.93 -19.52 -27.22
C GLN A 6 6.51 -18.24 -27.83
N LEU A 7 7.42 -17.56 -27.11
CA LEU A 7 8.13 -16.40 -27.62
C LEU A 7 9.01 -16.77 -28.82
N LYS A 8 9.89 -17.76 -28.65
CA LYS A 8 10.84 -18.24 -29.69
C LYS A 8 10.17 -18.80 -30.94
N SER A 9 8.95 -19.34 -30.80
CA SER A 9 8.18 -19.86 -31.93
C SER A 9 7.33 -18.79 -32.64
N GLY A 10 7.38 -17.53 -32.20
CA GLY A 10 6.61 -16.42 -32.78
C GLY A 10 5.11 -16.46 -32.49
N GLN A 11 4.64 -17.34 -31.59
CA GLN A 11 3.23 -17.45 -31.21
C GLN A 11 2.72 -16.20 -30.48
N LEU A 12 3.64 -15.39 -29.96
CA LEU A 12 3.36 -14.18 -29.19
C LEU A 12 3.43 -12.90 -30.02
N ASN A 13 3.55 -12.98 -31.34
CA ASN A 13 3.64 -11.80 -32.20
C ASN A 13 2.40 -10.89 -32.04
N GLY A 14 2.64 -9.59 -31.79
CA GLY A 14 1.60 -8.58 -31.65
C GLY A 14 0.96 -8.47 -30.26
N ILE A 15 1.41 -9.24 -29.27
CA ILE A 15 0.87 -9.11 -27.91
C ILE A 15 1.27 -7.77 -27.29
N LYS A 16 0.37 -7.20 -26.50
CA LYS A 16 0.63 -5.99 -25.72
C LYS A 16 1.21 -6.25 -24.34
N ARG A 17 1.03 -7.47 -23.82
CA ARG A 17 1.37 -7.82 -22.44
C ARG A 17 2.11 -9.15 -22.41
N LEU A 18 3.41 -9.11 -22.11
CA LEU A 18 4.24 -10.29 -21.94
C LEU A 18 4.49 -10.54 -20.44
N LYS A 19 4.44 -11.80 -20.05
CA LYS A 19 4.81 -12.25 -18.70
C LYS A 19 5.60 -13.54 -18.79
N LEU A 20 6.85 -13.52 -18.36
CA LEU A 20 7.76 -14.67 -18.32
C LEU A 20 8.29 -14.86 -16.90
N SER A 21 8.17 -16.07 -16.37
CA SER A 21 8.70 -16.48 -15.06
C SER A 21 9.12 -17.94 -15.17
N GLU A 22 10.30 -18.14 -15.76
CA GLU A 22 10.85 -19.46 -16.10
C GLU A 22 12.28 -19.61 -15.56
N GLY A 23 12.61 -18.88 -14.50
CA GLY A 23 13.94 -18.91 -13.89
C GLY A 23 15.02 -18.30 -14.78
N LEU A 24 14.67 -17.31 -15.61
CA LEU A 24 15.57 -16.66 -16.56
C LEU A 24 16.78 -16.04 -15.85
N THR A 25 17.99 -16.36 -16.29
CA THR A 25 19.24 -15.77 -15.79
C THR A 25 19.72 -14.59 -16.62
N GLU A 26 19.21 -14.47 -17.85
CA GLU A 26 19.51 -13.40 -18.80
C GLU A 26 18.24 -12.91 -19.47
N PHE A 27 18.26 -11.67 -19.95
CA PHE A 27 17.14 -11.10 -20.70
C PHE A 27 16.99 -11.83 -22.05
N PRO A 28 15.82 -12.42 -22.37
CA PRO A 28 15.60 -13.04 -23.67
C PRO A 28 15.52 -11.98 -24.77
N LEU A 29 16.51 -11.92 -25.66
CA LEU A 29 16.55 -10.94 -26.75
C LEU A 29 15.38 -11.12 -27.74
N GLU A 30 14.74 -12.28 -27.78
CA GLU A 30 13.54 -12.53 -28.57
C GLU A 30 12.35 -11.63 -28.15
N ILE A 31 12.39 -11.04 -26.94
CA ILE A 31 11.38 -10.04 -26.52
C ILE A 31 11.41 -8.81 -27.44
N LEU A 32 12.57 -8.49 -28.02
CA LEU A 32 12.75 -7.36 -28.93
C LEU A 32 11.95 -7.52 -30.23
N GLU A 33 11.61 -8.75 -30.62
CA GLU A 33 10.73 -9.01 -31.77
C GLU A 33 9.31 -8.46 -31.56
N LEU A 34 8.94 -8.13 -30.32
CA LEU A 34 7.65 -7.55 -29.95
C LEU A 34 7.66 -6.00 -29.89
N ALA A 35 8.76 -5.35 -30.27
CA ALA A 35 8.96 -3.90 -30.14
C ALA A 35 7.81 -3.03 -30.69
N ASP A 36 7.16 -3.48 -31.77
CA ASP A 36 6.05 -2.77 -32.40
C ASP A 36 4.74 -2.78 -31.61
N SER A 37 4.61 -3.65 -30.60
CA SER A 37 3.33 -3.91 -29.93
C SER A 37 3.38 -3.97 -28.40
N LEU A 38 4.53 -4.32 -27.82
CA LEU A 38 4.64 -4.60 -26.39
C LEU A 38 4.52 -3.32 -25.56
N GLU A 39 3.53 -3.28 -24.66
CA GLU A 39 3.26 -2.16 -23.76
C GLU A 39 3.54 -2.51 -22.28
N ILE A 40 3.40 -3.78 -21.90
CA ILE A 40 3.60 -4.27 -20.53
C ILE A 40 4.53 -5.49 -20.55
N LEU A 41 5.60 -5.42 -19.79
CA LEU A 41 6.58 -6.50 -19.63
C LEU A 41 6.71 -6.89 -18.15
N ASP A 42 6.32 -8.11 -17.81
CA ASP A 42 6.52 -8.69 -16.48
C ASP A 42 7.54 -9.84 -16.53
N LEU A 43 8.72 -9.57 -15.98
CA LEU A 43 9.84 -10.49 -15.79
C LEU A 43 10.03 -10.85 -14.31
N SER A 44 8.98 -10.72 -13.48
CA SER A 44 9.07 -11.03 -12.06
C SER A 44 9.23 -12.53 -11.79
N GLY A 45 9.95 -12.89 -10.73
CA GLY A 45 10.19 -14.28 -10.36
C GLY A 45 11.15 -14.98 -11.31
N ASN A 46 12.28 -14.34 -11.61
CA ASN A 46 13.38 -14.88 -12.39
C ASN A 46 14.71 -14.68 -11.60
N GLN A 47 15.84 -14.84 -12.28
CA GLN A 47 17.19 -14.69 -11.72
C GLN A 47 17.98 -13.62 -12.49
N LEU A 48 17.30 -12.60 -13.02
CA LEU A 48 17.92 -11.52 -13.79
C LEU A 48 18.72 -10.60 -12.86
N SER A 49 19.90 -10.21 -13.30
CA SER A 49 20.73 -9.22 -12.59
C SER A 49 20.87 -7.89 -13.34
N ASP A 50 20.50 -7.85 -14.62
CA ASP A 50 20.60 -6.66 -15.47
C ASP A 50 19.59 -6.71 -16.63
N LEU A 51 19.39 -5.56 -17.31
CA LEU A 51 18.64 -5.43 -18.55
C LEU A 51 19.54 -4.83 -19.65
N PRO A 52 19.53 -5.39 -20.87
CA PRO A 52 20.42 -4.97 -21.95
C PRO A 52 20.03 -3.59 -22.52
N GLU A 53 20.99 -2.86 -23.10
CA GLU A 53 20.75 -1.55 -23.74
C GLU A 53 19.73 -1.64 -24.89
N GLU A 54 19.66 -2.80 -25.55
CA GLU A 54 18.71 -3.11 -26.61
C GLU A 54 17.25 -3.05 -26.16
N LEU A 55 16.97 -3.10 -24.85
CA LEU A 55 15.62 -2.88 -24.32
C LEU A 55 15.03 -1.53 -24.78
N SER A 56 15.87 -0.53 -25.03
CA SER A 56 15.48 0.78 -25.58
C SER A 56 14.72 0.70 -26.91
N GLN A 57 14.82 -0.42 -27.65
CA GLN A 57 14.05 -0.66 -28.87
C GLN A 57 12.55 -0.82 -28.61
N LEU A 58 12.15 -1.17 -27.39
CA LEU A 58 10.74 -1.30 -26.98
C LEU A 58 10.10 0.08 -26.75
N THR A 59 10.04 0.91 -27.78
CA THR A 59 9.57 2.31 -27.71
C THR A 59 8.10 2.47 -27.31
N ASN A 60 7.33 1.38 -27.34
CA ASN A 60 5.94 1.33 -26.86
C ASN A 60 5.79 0.87 -25.41
N LEU A 61 6.88 0.46 -24.74
CA LEU A 61 6.83 -0.05 -23.38
C LEU A 61 6.42 1.05 -22.40
N ARG A 62 5.36 0.78 -21.64
CA ARG A 62 4.79 1.67 -20.63
C ARG A 62 5.03 1.16 -19.22
N ILE A 63 5.05 -0.15 -19.04
CA ILE A 63 5.11 -0.80 -17.73
C ILE A 63 6.14 -1.91 -17.76
N ILE A 64 7.04 -1.90 -16.78
CA ILE A 64 7.97 -3.00 -16.53
C ILE A 64 7.92 -3.44 -15.06
N PHE A 65 7.77 -4.75 -14.87
CA PHE A 65 7.92 -5.41 -13.57
C PHE A 65 9.06 -6.42 -13.64
N ALA A 66 9.97 -6.37 -12.68
CA ALA A 66 11.08 -7.30 -12.53
C ALA A 66 11.30 -7.63 -11.04
N SER A 67 10.21 -7.84 -10.31
CA SER A 67 10.25 -8.14 -8.87
C SER A 67 10.74 -9.56 -8.59
N ASN A 68 11.34 -9.83 -7.43
CA ASN A 68 11.93 -11.14 -7.11
C ASN A 68 12.96 -11.59 -8.17
N ASN A 69 14.03 -10.82 -8.30
CA ASN A 69 15.17 -11.07 -9.17
C ASN A 69 16.48 -10.80 -8.39
N LEU A 70 17.61 -10.65 -9.09
CA LEU A 70 18.94 -10.46 -8.51
C LEU A 70 19.55 -9.09 -8.87
N PHE A 71 18.73 -8.08 -9.18
CA PHE A 71 19.21 -6.74 -9.53
C PHE A 71 19.93 -6.09 -8.35
N THR A 72 21.14 -5.57 -8.59
CA THR A 72 21.93 -4.82 -7.59
C THR A 72 21.95 -3.31 -7.84
N HIS A 73 21.44 -2.89 -8.99
CA HIS A 73 21.23 -1.50 -9.38
C HIS A 73 19.93 -1.41 -10.20
N LEU A 74 19.33 -0.23 -10.28
CA LEU A 74 18.23 0.01 -11.22
C LEU A 74 18.83 0.24 -12.63
N PRO A 75 18.50 -0.56 -13.66
CA PRO A 75 19.16 -0.47 -14.97
C PRO A 75 18.97 0.89 -15.65
N ASP A 76 20.06 1.47 -16.16
CA ASP A 76 20.07 2.80 -16.79
C ASP A 76 19.22 2.85 -18.06
N VAL A 77 19.11 1.74 -18.80
CA VAL A 77 18.30 1.64 -20.02
C VAL A 77 16.84 2.03 -19.79
N LEU A 78 16.32 1.89 -18.56
CA LEU A 78 14.96 2.26 -18.23
C LEU A 78 14.68 3.75 -18.49
N GLY A 79 15.62 4.64 -18.18
CA GLY A 79 15.42 6.08 -18.40
C GLY A 79 15.41 6.49 -19.86
N SER A 80 15.94 5.65 -20.76
CA SER A 80 15.91 5.88 -22.20
C SER A 80 14.54 5.59 -22.85
N LEU A 81 13.65 4.88 -22.15
CA LEU A 81 12.36 4.46 -22.69
C LEU A 81 11.35 5.63 -22.70
N PRO A 82 10.90 6.09 -23.88
CA PRO A 82 10.19 7.37 -24.01
C PRO A 82 8.77 7.36 -23.45
N LYS A 83 8.15 6.18 -23.32
CA LYS A 83 6.77 6.01 -22.84
C LYS A 83 6.68 5.30 -21.48
N LEU A 84 7.81 4.95 -20.87
CA LEU A 84 7.81 4.18 -19.63
C LEU A 84 7.30 5.04 -18.47
N GLU A 85 6.19 4.61 -17.89
CA GLU A 85 5.49 5.32 -16.81
C GLU A 85 5.47 4.54 -15.50
N MET A 86 5.67 3.21 -15.52
CA MET A 86 5.63 2.38 -14.32
C MET A 86 6.79 1.41 -14.27
N VAL A 87 7.55 1.47 -13.17
CA VAL A 87 8.72 0.66 -12.91
C VAL A 87 8.57 -0.03 -11.55
N GLY A 88 8.60 -1.36 -11.53
CA GLY A 88 8.52 -2.13 -10.28
C GLY A 88 9.56 -3.23 -10.15
N PHE A 89 10.46 -3.07 -9.19
CA PHE A 89 11.58 -3.96 -8.88
C PHE A 89 11.57 -4.36 -7.39
N LYS A 90 10.41 -4.78 -6.88
CA LYS A 90 10.26 -5.20 -5.48
C LYS A 90 11.08 -6.46 -5.17
N THR A 91 11.63 -6.59 -3.96
CA THR A 91 12.33 -7.80 -3.49
C THR A 91 13.49 -8.14 -4.43
N ASN A 92 14.46 -7.25 -4.50
CA ASN A 92 15.72 -7.39 -5.22
C ASN A 92 16.87 -7.07 -4.25
N GLN A 93 18.06 -6.72 -4.77
CA GLN A 93 19.22 -6.33 -3.97
C GLN A 93 19.75 -4.96 -4.40
N ILE A 94 18.86 -4.08 -4.90
CA ILE A 94 19.24 -2.80 -5.48
C ILE A 94 19.90 -1.94 -4.40
N LYS A 95 21.10 -1.46 -4.69
CA LYS A 95 21.87 -0.52 -3.86
C LYS A 95 21.93 0.86 -4.47
N THR A 96 21.93 0.92 -5.80
CA THR A 96 22.17 2.15 -6.56
C THR A 96 21.02 2.40 -7.52
N VAL A 97 20.47 3.61 -7.46
CA VAL A 97 19.55 4.17 -8.44
C VAL A 97 20.26 5.36 -9.06
N SER A 98 20.69 5.22 -10.32
CA SER A 98 21.42 6.28 -11.01
C SER A 98 20.48 7.40 -11.48
N GLU A 99 21.03 8.57 -11.78
CA GLU A 99 20.28 9.67 -12.41
C GLU A 99 19.68 9.27 -13.78
N GLN A 100 20.32 8.34 -14.50
CA GLN A 100 19.92 7.91 -15.84
C GLN A 100 18.85 6.81 -15.82
N SER A 101 18.68 6.10 -14.70
CA SER A 101 17.74 4.98 -14.57
C SER A 101 16.27 5.40 -14.48
N LEU A 102 15.97 6.70 -14.33
CA LEU A 102 14.62 7.21 -14.08
C LEU A 102 13.96 7.77 -15.36
N PRO A 103 12.90 7.14 -15.89
CA PRO A 103 12.18 7.62 -17.08
C PRO A 103 11.57 9.01 -16.87
N THR A 104 11.56 9.84 -17.92
CA THR A 104 10.96 11.18 -17.85
C THR A 104 9.43 11.16 -17.67
N GLN A 105 8.76 10.10 -18.11
CA GLN A 105 7.31 9.91 -17.99
C GLN A 105 6.89 9.15 -16.73
N LEU A 106 7.83 8.90 -15.80
CA LEU A 106 7.61 8.07 -14.61
C LEU A 106 6.45 8.61 -13.76
N ARG A 107 5.47 7.73 -13.54
CA ARG A 107 4.32 7.93 -12.64
C ARG A 107 4.43 7.05 -11.40
N TRP A 108 4.92 5.82 -11.55
CA TRP A 108 5.03 4.85 -10.45
C TRP A 108 6.44 4.29 -10.35
N LEU A 109 7.01 4.35 -9.16
CA LEU A 109 8.28 3.72 -8.84
C LEU A 109 8.12 2.83 -7.60
N ILE A 110 8.28 1.52 -7.78
CA ILE A 110 8.19 0.53 -6.70
C ILE A 110 9.56 -0.13 -6.55
N LEU A 111 10.27 0.22 -5.49
CA LEU A 111 11.58 -0.32 -5.12
C LEU A 111 11.57 -0.89 -3.70
N THR A 112 10.39 -1.28 -3.21
CA THR A 112 10.18 -1.94 -1.91
C THR A 112 11.12 -3.14 -1.74
N ASP A 113 11.62 -3.35 -0.52
CA ASP A 113 12.43 -4.50 -0.15
C ASP A 113 13.69 -4.64 -1.03
N ASN A 114 14.60 -3.67 -0.85
CA ASN A 114 15.89 -3.56 -1.51
C ASN A 114 16.92 -3.08 -0.48
N THR A 115 18.08 -2.59 -0.92
CA THR A 115 19.15 -2.11 -0.03
C THR A 115 19.62 -0.70 -0.38
N ILE A 116 18.72 0.14 -0.88
CA ILE A 116 19.03 1.50 -1.34
C ILE A 116 19.35 2.38 -0.13
N GLU A 117 20.49 3.08 -0.18
CA GLU A 117 20.89 4.02 0.87
C GLU A 117 20.64 5.49 0.49
N VAL A 118 20.72 5.81 -0.80
CA VAL A 118 20.59 7.16 -1.35
C VAL A 118 19.77 7.11 -2.63
N LEU A 119 18.85 8.07 -2.78
CA LEU A 119 18.10 8.30 -4.02
C LEU A 119 18.74 9.45 -4.82
N PRO A 120 18.69 9.40 -6.15
CA PRO A 120 19.27 10.42 -7.02
C PRO A 120 18.49 11.75 -6.95
N HIS A 121 19.17 12.86 -7.26
CA HIS A 121 18.55 14.19 -7.26
C HIS A 121 17.44 14.28 -8.33
N SER A 122 17.63 13.67 -9.49
CA SER A 122 16.66 13.72 -10.59
C SER A 122 15.34 13.01 -10.30
N LEU A 123 15.20 12.30 -9.16
CA LEU A 123 13.90 11.80 -8.72
C LEU A 123 12.90 12.95 -8.53
N GLY A 124 13.36 14.09 -7.98
CA GLY A 124 12.58 15.31 -7.86
C GLY A 124 12.20 15.97 -9.19
N GLU A 125 12.86 15.58 -10.29
CA GLU A 125 12.65 16.10 -11.64
C GLU A 125 11.64 15.24 -12.45
N ARG A 126 10.84 14.43 -11.77
CA ARG A 126 9.80 13.57 -12.37
C ARG A 126 8.41 14.16 -12.08
N PRO A 127 7.95 15.12 -12.89
CA PRO A 127 6.75 15.91 -12.59
C PRO A 127 5.46 15.09 -12.60
N ARG A 128 5.49 13.87 -13.15
CA ARG A 128 4.34 12.95 -13.23
C ARG A 128 4.33 11.91 -12.12
N LEU A 129 5.33 11.85 -11.25
CA LEU A 129 5.41 10.83 -10.21
C LEU A 129 4.26 11.00 -9.22
N GLN A 130 3.43 9.96 -9.10
CA GLN A 130 2.25 9.90 -8.24
C GLN A 130 2.41 8.88 -7.11
N LYS A 131 3.11 7.77 -7.39
CA LYS A 131 3.27 6.65 -6.45
C LYS A 131 4.73 6.27 -6.29
N LEU A 132 5.22 6.36 -5.05
CA LEU A 132 6.60 6.02 -4.69
C LEU A 132 6.61 5.03 -3.52
N ALA A 133 7.00 3.78 -3.79
CA ALA A 133 7.07 2.74 -2.77
C ALA A 133 8.53 2.34 -2.52
N LEU A 134 9.03 2.69 -1.32
CA LEU A 134 10.42 2.55 -0.90
C LEU A 134 10.57 1.81 0.43
N ALA A 135 9.49 1.21 0.94
CA ALA A 135 9.52 0.50 2.22
C ALA A 135 10.55 -0.64 2.22
N GLY A 136 11.21 -0.90 3.34
CA GLY A 136 12.21 -1.97 3.45
C GLY A 136 13.49 -1.66 2.67
N ASN A 137 14.06 -0.47 2.88
CA ASN A 137 15.34 -0.07 2.30
C ASN A 137 16.28 0.42 3.42
N LYS A 138 17.40 1.06 3.05
CA LYS A 138 18.38 1.62 3.98
C LYS A 138 18.52 3.13 3.84
N ILE A 139 17.47 3.79 3.37
CA ILE A 139 17.49 5.22 3.02
C ILE A 139 17.67 6.03 4.30
N ARG A 140 18.69 6.89 4.33
CA ARG A 140 19.02 7.72 5.49
C ARG A 140 18.47 9.13 5.39
N VAL A 141 18.33 9.65 4.17
CA VAL A 141 17.81 10.97 3.86
C VAL A 141 17.13 10.93 2.49
N LEU A 142 16.05 11.70 2.34
CA LEU A 142 15.42 11.93 1.05
C LEU A 142 16.06 13.14 0.36
N PRO A 143 16.30 13.11 -0.96
CA PRO A 143 16.88 14.25 -1.67
C PRO A 143 15.94 15.46 -1.61
N GLU A 144 16.49 16.65 -1.33
CA GLU A 144 15.73 17.91 -1.20
C GLU A 144 14.89 18.21 -2.44
N SER A 145 15.36 17.82 -3.63
CA SER A 145 14.65 17.97 -4.90
C SER A 145 13.25 17.36 -4.92
N MET A 146 12.95 16.40 -4.03
CA MET A 146 11.62 15.80 -3.89
C MET A 146 10.55 16.79 -3.45
N GLU A 147 10.91 17.98 -2.95
CA GLU A 147 9.96 19.07 -2.73
C GLU A 147 9.22 19.49 -4.02
N ASN A 148 9.80 19.23 -5.19
CA ASN A 148 9.23 19.56 -6.49
C ASN A 148 8.18 18.54 -6.97
N LEU A 149 7.96 17.44 -6.24
CA LEU A 149 7.02 16.38 -6.60
C LEU A 149 5.55 16.76 -6.33
N SER A 150 5.09 17.82 -6.98
CA SER A 150 3.74 18.38 -6.82
C SER A 150 2.59 17.43 -7.17
N ASN A 151 2.87 16.32 -7.86
CA ASN A 151 1.89 15.29 -8.19
C ASN A 151 2.01 14.02 -7.33
N LEU A 152 2.91 13.97 -6.34
CA LEU A 152 3.05 12.81 -5.48
C LEU A 152 1.82 12.68 -4.57
N GLU A 153 1.14 11.56 -4.68
CA GLU A 153 -0.10 11.24 -3.96
C GLU A 153 0.14 10.16 -2.89
N LEU A 154 1.14 9.29 -3.12
CA LEU A 154 1.47 8.16 -2.26
C LEU A 154 2.97 8.02 -2.08
N VAL A 155 3.42 7.97 -0.81
CA VAL A 155 4.77 7.59 -0.46
C VAL A 155 4.81 6.57 0.69
N ARG A 156 5.52 5.46 0.47
CA ARG A 156 5.82 4.46 1.50
C ARG A 156 7.31 4.49 1.82
N LEU A 157 7.64 4.86 3.05
CA LEU A 157 8.99 5.01 3.58
C LEU A 157 9.26 4.10 4.79
N SER A 158 8.30 3.25 5.17
CA SER A 158 8.43 2.38 6.34
C SER A 158 9.66 1.48 6.27
N ALA A 159 10.20 1.08 7.42
CA ALA A 159 11.38 0.21 7.51
C ALA A 159 12.57 0.75 6.67
N ASN A 160 12.99 1.98 6.97
CA ASN A 160 14.17 2.63 6.41
C ASN A 160 15.13 3.08 7.54
N GLN A 161 16.08 3.94 7.24
CA GLN A 161 17.09 4.44 8.19
C GLN A 161 17.02 5.96 8.34
N LEU A 162 15.85 6.57 8.14
CA LEU A 162 15.64 8.00 8.28
C LEU A 162 15.83 8.40 9.75
N THR A 163 16.75 9.32 10.01
CA THR A 163 17.04 9.82 11.36
C THR A 163 16.20 11.03 11.75
N GLU A 164 15.51 11.65 10.78
CA GLU A 164 14.67 12.82 10.96
C GLU A 164 13.41 12.71 10.09
N PHE A 165 12.34 13.38 10.52
CA PHE A 165 11.10 13.46 9.74
C PHE A 165 11.29 14.39 8.52
N PRO A 166 10.95 13.94 7.30
CA PRO A 166 11.09 14.76 6.08
C PRO A 166 10.00 15.83 5.95
N GLU A 167 10.26 17.02 6.48
CA GLU A 167 9.32 18.15 6.57
C GLU A 167 8.69 18.60 5.24
N PHE A 168 9.34 18.37 4.10
CA PHE A 168 8.77 18.78 2.82
C PHE A 168 7.54 17.93 2.45
N LEU A 169 7.39 16.70 2.96
CA LEU A 169 6.27 15.82 2.62
C LEU A 169 4.92 16.40 3.05
N ILE A 170 4.85 17.03 4.21
CA ILE A 170 3.61 17.66 4.70
C ILE A 170 3.22 18.90 3.87
N LYS A 171 4.14 19.45 3.10
CA LYS A 171 3.92 20.60 2.20
C LYS A 171 3.51 20.18 0.79
N LEU A 172 3.64 18.90 0.44
CA LEU A 172 3.25 18.42 -0.89
C LEU A 172 1.73 18.50 -1.05
N PRO A 173 1.21 19.13 -2.13
CA PRO A 173 -0.19 19.50 -2.22
C PRO A 173 -1.14 18.32 -2.43
N LYS A 174 -0.66 17.21 -3.02
CA LYS A 174 -1.49 16.05 -3.38
C LYS A 174 -1.26 14.81 -2.53
N LEU A 175 -0.24 14.83 -1.65
CA LEU A 175 0.10 13.67 -0.83
C LEU A 175 -1.07 13.30 0.10
N ALA A 176 -1.65 12.13 -0.08
CA ALA A 176 -2.77 11.63 0.72
C ALA A 176 -2.40 10.34 1.46
N TRP A 177 -1.41 9.61 0.95
CA TRP A 177 -0.89 8.41 1.59
C TRP A 177 0.56 8.61 2.01
N LEU A 178 0.79 8.57 3.32
CA LEU A 178 2.11 8.61 3.92
C LEU A 178 2.27 7.49 4.96
N ALA A 179 3.24 6.60 4.73
CA ALA A 179 3.64 5.57 5.69
C ALA A 179 5.15 5.69 5.97
N PHE A 180 5.55 5.71 7.25
CA PHE A 180 6.97 5.90 7.63
C PHE A 180 7.39 5.15 8.90
N ALA A 181 6.56 4.25 9.43
CA ALA A 181 6.89 3.48 10.63
C ALA A 181 8.20 2.67 10.49
N GLY A 182 8.84 2.29 11.60
CA GLY A 182 10.08 1.53 11.54
C GLY A 182 11.32 2.31 11.06
N ASN A 183 11.29 3.65 11.12
CA ASN A 183 12.49 4.48 10.92
C ASN A 183 13.12 4.88 12.27
N PRO A 184 14.44 5.13 12.33
CA PRO A 184 15.12 5.56 13.56
C PRO A 184 14.54 6.78 14.28
N PHE A 185 13.89 7.71 13.56
CA PHE A 185 13.22 8.85 14.21
C PHE A 185 11.88 8.47 14.88
N CYS A 186 11.32 7.30 14.57
CA CYS A 186 10.10 6.81 15.18
C CYS A 186 10.32 6.42 16.63
N LYS A 187 9.32 6.68 17.49
CA LYS A 187 9.34 6.25 18.88
C LYS A 187 8.18 5.30 19.12
N HIS A 188 8.50 4.17 19.72
CA HIS A 188 7.52 3.21 20.20
C HIS A 188 6.84 3.74 21.47
N PRO A 189 5.53 3.49 21.64
CA PRO A 189 4.81 3.85 22.86
C PRO A 189 5.40 3.10 24.07
N SER A 190 5.49 3.77 25.23
CA SER A 190 6.10 3.18 26.42
C SER A 190 5.22 2.16 27.16
N SER A 191 3.93 2.08 26.84
CA SER A 191 3.04 0.97 27.21
C SER A 191 1.82 0.94 26.27
N LEU A 192 1.45 -0.25 25.81
CA LEU A 192 0.24 -0.53 25.03
C LEU A 192 -0.61 -1.56 25.78
N ASP A 193 -1.16 -1.18 26.94
CA ASP A 193 -2.04 -2.03 27.76
C ASP A 193 -3.48 -2.12 27.20
N SER A 194 -3.68 -1.93 25.89
CA SER A 194 -5.03 -1.89 25.31
C SER A 194 -5.68 -3.26 25.19
N VAL A 195 -4.89 -4.33 25.05
CA VAL A 195 -5.37 -5.72 25.02
C VAL A 195 -4.41 -6.65 25.79
N PRO A 196 -4.90 -7.75 26.40
CA PRO A 196 -4.06 -8.71 27.08
C PRO A 196 -3.10 -9.45 26.14
N ALA A 197 -1.89 -9.71 26.63
CA ALA A 197 -0.96 -10.65 26.02
C ALA A 197 -1.31 -12.09 26.42
N VAL A 198 -1.45 -12.97 25.44
CA VAL A 198 -1.86 -14.37 25.61
C VAL A 198 -0.89 -15.31 24.89
N SER A 199 -0.88 -16.59 25.28
CA SER A 199 -0.11 -17.60 24.54
C SER A 199 -0.82 -18.03 23.26
N SER A 200 -0.07 -18.41 22.23
CA SER A 200 -0.58 -19.04 21.00
C SER A 200 -1.39 -20.32 21.28
N GLN A 201 -1.20 -20.95 22.43
CA GLN A 201 -1.96 -22.12 22.88
C GLN A 201 -3.41 -21.79 23.30
N CYS A 202 -3.77 -20.51 23.43
CA CYS A 202 -5.12 -20.09 23.82
C CYS A 202 -6.16 -20.24 22.70
N TYR A 203 -5.74 -20.57 21.48
CA TYR A 203 -6.63 -20.81 20.34
C TYR A 203 -6.11 -21.92 19.43
N SER A 204 -6.98 -22.44 18.56
CA SER A 204 -6.61 -23.37 17.48
C SER A 204 -7.02 -22.79 16.13
N LEU A 205 -6.06 -22.65 15.22
CA LEU A 205 -6.29 -22.14 13.86
C LEU A 205 -7.01 -23.19 13.00
N ASN A 206 -8.02 -22.74 12.26
CA ASN A 206 -8.83 -23.56 11.36
C ASN A 206 -8.54 -23.19 9.89
N GLN A 207 -9.53 -22.67 9.17
CA GLN A 207 -9.40 -22.22 7.79
C GLN A 207 -8.81 -20.81 7.66
N VAL A 208 -8.06 -20.59 6.59
CA VAL A 208 -7.59 -19.25 6.20
C VAL A 208 -8.77 -18.43 5.67
N LEU A 209 -8.96 -17.23 6.22
CA LEU A 209 -9.95 -16.24 5.79
C LEU A 209 -9.37 -15.28 4.75
N GLY A 210 -8.09 -14.95 4.87
CA GLY A 210 -7.39 -14.08 3.95
C GLY A 210 -5.88 -14.14 4.13
N GLN A 211 -5.13 -13.78 3.09
CA GLN A 211 -3.68 -13.70 3.13
C GLN A 211 -3.20 -12.48 2.35
N GLY A 212 -2.34 -11.69 2.97
CA GLY A 212 -1.72 -10.50 2.39
C GLY A 212 -0.21 -10.50 2.55
N ALA A 213 0.42 -9.36 2.23
CA ALA A 213 1.85 -9.16 2.41
C ALA A 213 2.26 -9.13 3.90
N SER A 214 1.35 -8.70 4.79
CA SER A 214 1.59 -8.56 6.22
C SER A 214 1.37 -9.85 7.03
N GLY A 215 0.64 -10.82 6.51
CA GLY A 215 0.36 -12.05 7.25
C GLY A 215 -0.78 -12.89 6.68
N VAL A 216 -1.20 -13.88 7.48
CA VAL A 216 -2.34 -14.74 7.21
C VAL A 216 -3.38 -14.53 8.30
N ILE A 217 -4.60 -14.20 7.87
CA ILE A 217 -5.77 -14.11 8.73
C ILE A 217 -6.49 -15.44 8.66
N SER A 218 -6.64 -16.11 9.80
CA SER A 218 -7.32 -17.40 9.91
C SER A 218 -8.47 -17.32 10.89
N HIS A 219 -9.51 -18.11 10.64
CA HIS A 219 -10.49 -18.42 11.66
C HIS A 219 -9.83 -19.26 12.75
N ALA A 220 -10.20 -19.04 14.01
CA ALA A 220 -9.71 -19.84 15.12
C ALA A 220 -10.79 -20.09 16.18
N ASN A 221 -10.69 -21.25 16.83
CA ASN A 221 -11.49 -21.55 18.02
C ASN A 221 -10.74 -21.09 19.26
N TRP A 222 -11.36 -20.27 20.11
CA TRP A 222 -10.80 -19.85 21.38
C TRP A 222 -10.92 -20.97 22.42
N LEU A 223 -9.82 -21.31 23.08
CA LEU A 223 -9.70 -22.47 23.99
C LEU A 223 -9.56 -22.06 25.46
N ASN A 224 -9.18 -20.82 25.74
CA ASN A 224 -8.86 -20.38 27.10
C ASN A 224 -10.10 -19.81 27.82
N GLY A 225 -10.49 -20.41 28.95
CA GLY A 225 -11.62 -19.96 29.77
C GLY A 225 -11.32 -18.79 30.72
N ASP A 226 -10.05 -18.36 30.83
CA ASP A 226 -9.63 -17.28 31.72
C ASP A 226 -10.05 -15.89 31.20
N PHE A 227 -10.41 -15.79 29.92
CA PHE A 227 -10.85 -14.56 29.26
C PHE A 227 -12.27 -14.73 28.73
N ASP A 228 -13.10 -13.70 28.92
CA ASP A 228 -14.47 -13.63 28.39
C ASP A 228 -14.46 -13.18 26.91
N PHE A 229 -13.90 -14.03 26.05
CA PHE A 229 -13.82 -13.81 24.61
C PHE A 229 -14.80 -14.70 23.84
N PRO A 230 -15.19 -14.31 22.61
CA PRO A 230 -15.99 -15.17 21.74
C PRO A 230 -15.34 -16.53 21.50
N GLN A 231 -16.16 -17.57 21.36
CA GLN A 231 -15.67 -18.93 21.07
C GLN A 231 -14.99 -19.04 19.70
N GLU A 232 -15.40 -18.21 18.75
CA GLU A 232 -14.83 -18.12 17.40
C GLU A 232 -14.25 -16.72 17.19
N VAL A 233 -12.98 -16.68 16.77
CA VAL A 233 -12.22 -15.44 16.60
C VAL A 233 -11.47 -15.45 15.27
N ALA A 234 -10.98 -14.28 14.85
CA ALA A 234 -10.03 -14.17 13.75
C ALA A 234 -8.62 -13.94 14.32
N VAL A 235 -7.63 -14.65 13.78
CA VAL A 235 -6.23 -14.50 14.18
C VAL A 235 -5.41 -14.10 12.96
N LYS A 236 -4.80 -12.92 13.01
CA LYS A 236 -3.80 -12.48 12.04
C LYS A 236 -2.43 -12.91 12.55
N VAL A 237 -1.85 -13.93 11.94
CA VAL A 237 -0.45 -14.33 12.16
C VAL A 237 0.42 -13.55 11.19
N PHE A 238 1.30 -12.72 11.72
CA PHE A 238 2.18 -11.91 10.89
C PHE A 238 3.27 -12.75 10.23
N LYS A 239 3.72 -12.33 9.04
CA LYS A 239 4.75 -13.05 8.27
C LYS A 239 5.90 -12.13 7.87
N GLY A 240 7.10 -12.69 7.87
CA GLY A 240 8.32 -12.04 7.37
C GLY A 240 8.91 -11.02 8.34
N GLU A 241 10.15 -10.65 8.10
CA GLU A 241 10.82 -9.59 8.86
C GLU A 241 10.35 -8.20 8.38
N VAL A 242 10.13 -8.02 7.07
CA VAL A 242 9.69 -6.75 6.47
C VAL A 242 8.62 -7.02 5.41
N THR A 243 7.56 -6.21 5.42
CA THR A 243 6.42 -6.31 4.48
C THR A 243 6.48 -5.14 3.47
N SER A 244 5.52 -5.06 2.54
CA SER A 244 5.39 -3.88 1.67
C SER A 244 5.09 -2.58 2.40
N ASP A 245 4.63 -2.68 3.65
CA ASP A 245 4.05 -1.58 4.41
C ASP A 245 4.85 -1.26 5.69
N GLY A 246 5.80 -2.12 6.07
CA GLY A 246 6.70 -1.91 7.22
C GLY A 246 7.01 -3.20 7.99
N TYR A 247 7.48 -3.04 9.24
CA TYR A 247 7.66 -4.17 10.15
C TYR A 247 6.30 -4.59 10.73
N PRO A 248 6.02 -5.90 10.89
CA PRO A 248 4.80 -6.36 11.55
C PRO A 248 4.54 -5.81 12.95
N HIS A 249 5.61 -5.55 13.70
CA HIS A 249 5.52 -4.98 15.04
C HIS A 249 4.94 -3.56 15.02
N ASP A 250 5.34 -2.73 14.06
CA ASP A 250 4.80 -1.37 13.92
C ASP A 250 3.29 -1.39 13.62
N GLU A 251 2.84 -2.31 12.77
CA GLU A 251 1.41 -2.50 12.49
C GLU A 251 0.65 -2.90 13.75
N LEU A 252 1.18 -3.87 14.51
CA LEU A 252 0.59 -4.31 15.76
C LEU A 252 0.47 -3.15 16.74
N GLU A 253 1.56 -2.41 16.96
CA GLU A 253 1.56 -1.25 17.87
C GLU A 253 0.56 -0.17 17.45
N ALA A 254 0.46 0.13 16.15
CA ALA A 254 -0.49 1.11 15.64
C ALA A 254 -1.95 0.66 15.85
N CYS A 255 -2.26 -0.62 15.61
CA CYS A 255 -3.55 -1.23 15.94
C CYS A 255 -3.89 -1.08 17.43
N LEU A 256 -2.93 -1.35 18.30
CA LEU A 256 -3.13 -1.29 19.75
C LEU A 256 -3.26 0.14 20.27
N GLN A 257 -2.49 1.07 19.71
CA GLN A 257 -2.55 2.50 20.02
C GLN A 257 -3.87 3.12 19.56
N ALA A 258 -4.39 2.69 18.40
CA ALA A 258 -5.71 3.11 17.93
C ALA A 258 -6.82 2.72 18.92
N GLY A 259 -6.67 1.62 19.63
CA GLY A 259 -7.61 1.20 20.67
C GLY A 259 -8.99 0.82 20.11
N HIS A 260 -10.00 0.84 20.98
CA HIS A 260 -11.35 0.41 20.60
C HIS A 260 -12.16 1.52 19.92
N HIS A 261 -12.77 1.19 18.79
CA HIS A 261 -13.80 1.98 18.11
C HIS A 261 -14.84 1.04 17.50
N SER A 262 -16.12 1.42 17.46
CA SER A 262 -17.21 0.57 16.94
C SER A 262 -17.08 0.24 15.45
N ASN A 263 -16.43 1.13 14.69
CA ASN A 263 -16.19 0.96 13.26
C ASN A 263 -14.75 0.55 12.91
N LEU A 264 -13.93 0.12 13.88
CA LEU A 264 -12.63 -0.49 13.62
C LEU A 264 -12.69 -2.00 13.85
N VAL A 265 -11.82 -2.76 13.18
CA VAL A 265 -11.62 -4.18 13.51
C VAL A 265 -11.20 -4.28 14.98
N LYS A 266 -12.00 -5.00 15.77
CA LYS A 266 -11.82 -5.07 17.22
C LYS A 266 -10.73 -6.08 17.59
N SER A 267 -9.57 -5.56 17.96
CA SER A 267 -8.49 -6.29 18.63
C SER A 267 -8.91 -6.70 20.04
N ILE A 268 -8.71 -7.97 20.40
CA ILE A 268 -9.09 -8.53 21.72
C ILE A 268 -7.92 -9.13 22.49
N ALA A 269 -6.86 -9.57 21.80
CA ALA A 269 -5.63 -10.03 22.45
C ALA A 269 -4.45 -9.96 21.48
N GLN A 270 -3.23 -10.01 22.03
CA GLN A 270 -1.99 -10.08 21.27
C GLN A 270 -1.17 -11.31 21.68
N VAL A 271 -0.41 -11.86 20.74
CA VAL A 271 0.58 -12.92 21.00
C VAL A 271 1.93 -12.41 20.51
N ASP A 272 2.90 -12.41 21.42
CA ASP A 272 4.30 -12.12 21.13
C ASP A 272 5.15 -13.25 21.73
N GLU A 273 5.38 -14.27 20.91
CA GLU A 273 6.21 -15.43 21.22
C GLU A 273 7.40 -15.48 20.25
N GLU A 274 8.45 -16.22 20.59
CA GLU A 274 9.64 -16.33 19.75
C GLU A 274 9.28 -16.82 18.33
N ASN A 275 9.55 -15.99 17.32
CA ASN A 275 9.20 -16.20 15.90
C ASN A 275 7.68 -16.33 15.63
N TYR A 276 6.83 -15.85 16.53
CA TYR A 276 5.39 -15.92 16.37
C TYR A 276 4.71 -14.67 16.94
N LEU A 277 4.42 -13.74 16.03
CA LEU A 277 3.64 -12.54 16.33
C LEU A 277 2.22 -12.71 15.77
N ALA A 278 1.21 -12.47 16.59
CA ALA A 278 -0.18 -12.52 16.14
C ALA A 278 -1.09 -11.51 16.83
N LEU A 279 -2.09 -11.04 16.10
CA LEU A 279 -3.19 -10.22 16.61
C LEU A 279 -4.48 -11.05 16.59
N VAL A 280 -5.13 -11.16 17.75
CA VAL A 280 -6.43 -11.82 17.89
C VAL A 280 -7.52 -10.75 17.82
N MET A 281 -8.51 -10.96 16.98
CA MET A 281 -9.58 -10.01 16.66
C MET A 281 -10.94 -10.71 16.74
N GLU A 282 -12.00 -9.95 16.95
CA GLU A 282 -13.35 -10.49 16.77
C GLU A 282 -13.59 -10.91 15.32
N LEU A 283 -14.30 -12.02 15.14
CA LEU A 283 -14.65 -12.49 13.81
C LEU A 283 -15.66 -11.53 13.17
N ILE A 284 -15.35 -11.07 11.96
CA ILE A 284 -16.22 -10.17 11.22
C ILE A 284 -17.44 -10.96 10.70
N PRO A 285 -18.67 -10.47 10.92
CA PRO A 285 -19.88 -11.16 10.46
C PRO A 285 -19.91 -11.36 8.94
N SER A 286 -20.44 -12.50 8.49
CA SER A 286 -20.43 -12.91 7.07
C SER A 286 -21.29 -12.05 6.14
N ASN A 287 -22.11 -11.15 6.67
CA ASN A 287 -22.91 -10.19 5.90
C ASN A 287 -22.14 -8.92 5.51
N TYR A 288 -20.90 -8.77 5.97
CA TYR A 288 -20.00 -7.71 5.53
C TYR A 288 -19.27 -8.10 4.24
N TYR A 289 -19.08 -7.13 3.36
CA TYR A 289 -18.35 -7.29 2.11
C TYR A 289 -17.48 -6.05 1.83
N ASN A 290 -16.52 -6.15 0.92
CA ASN A 290 -15.58 -5.05 0.66
C ASN A 290 -16.29 -3.87 -0.02
N LEU A 291 -16.11 -2.67 0.51
CA LEU A 291 -16.74 -1.45 0.02
C LEU A 291 -16.21 -1.07 -1.37
N GLY A 292 -14.90 -1.22 -1.58
CA GLY A 292 -14.22 -0.91 -2.84
C GLY A 292 -13.23 -1.98 -3.29
N LEU A 293 -12.65 -1.75 -4.45
CA LEU A 293 -11.53 -2.48 -5.04
C LEU A 293 -10.28 -1.58 -4.99
N PRO A 294 -9.08 -2.18 -4.87
CA PRO A 294 -7.84 -1.41 -4.81
C PRO A 294 -7.58 -0.61 -6.10
N PRO A 295 -6.63 0.35 -6.09
CA PRO A 295 -6.29 1.14 -7.25
C PRO A 295 -5.80 0.28 -8.42
N THR A 296 -6.09 0.74 -9.64
CA THR A 296 -5.64 0.12 -10.89
C THR A 296 -4.44 0.86 -11.46
N LEU A 297 -3.81 0.30 -12.49
CA LEU A 297 -2.75 0.97 -13.25
C LEU A 297 -3.21 2.33 -13.80
N GLU A 298 -4.49 2.45 -14.15
CA GLU A 298 -5.07 3.69 -14.66
C GLU A 298 -5.29 4.72 -13.54
N SER A 299 -5.97 4.32 -12.47
CA SER A 299 -6.36 5.21 -11.36
C SER A 299 -5.22 5.60 -10.43
N CYS A 300 -4.09 4.88 -10.48
CA CYS A 300 -2.88 5.17 -9.70
C CYS A 300 -2.98 4.92 -8.20
N THR A 301 -3.77 5.76 -7.54
CA THR A 301 -3.91 5.84 -6.09
C THR A 301 -5.38 5.86 -5.66
N ARG A 302 -6.31 6.06 -6.60
CA ARG A 302 -7.76 6.14 -6.34
C ARG A 302 -8.38 4.76 -6.44
N ASP A 303 -9.29 4.47 -5.52
CA ASP A 303 -9.98 3.19 -5.48
C ASP A 303 -10.99 3.07 -6.61
N THR A 304 -11.36 1.83 -6.90
CA THR A 304 -12.36 1.52 -7.92
C THR A 304 -13.49 0.71 -7.31
N PHE A 305 -14.59 0.55 -8.05
CA PHE A 305 -15.75 -0.19 -7.57
C PHE A 305 -16.18 -1.20 -8.64
N ASN A 306 -16.87 -2.26 -8.21
CA ASN A 306 -17.43 -3.24 -9.13
C ASN A 306 -18.41 -2.58 -10.11
N GLU A 307 -18.43 -3.03 -11.36
CA GLU A 307 -19.38 -2.52 -12.35
C GLU A 307 -20.83 -2.71 -11.90
N GLY A 308 -21.64 -1.68 -12.07
CA GLY A 308 -23.06 -1.71 -11.68
C GLY A 308 -23.32 -1.55 -10.18
N PHE A 309 -22.27 -1.51 -9.35
CA PHE A 309 -22.36 -1.23 -7.93
C PHE A 309 -22.87 0.19 -7.70
N LYS A 310 -23.89 0.36 -6.85
CA LYS A 310 -24.55 1.65 -6.59
C LYS A 310 -24.98 1.76 -5.15
N PHE A 311 -24.79 2.94 -4.58
CA PHE A 311 -25.35 3.32 -3.29
C PHE A 311 -26.36 4.45 -3.44
N SER A 312 -27.36 4.47 -2.56
CA SER A 312 -28.14 5.70 -2.35
C SER A 312 -27.26 6.75 -1.67
N ILE A 313 -27.58 8.03 -1.87
CA ILE A 313 -26.85 9.11 -1.19
C ILE A 313 -26.96 9.03 0.34
N ALA A 314 -28.05 8.46 0.86
CA ALA A 314 -28.22 8.23 2.29
C ALA A 314 -27.22 7.20 2.83
N GLN A 315 -26.98 6.10 2.09
CA GLN A 315 -25.95 5.12 2.45
C GLN A 315 -24.55 5.72 2.37
N ILE A 316 -24.24 6.49 1.31
CA ILE A 316 -22.94 7.17 1.18
C ILE A 316 -22.73 8.10 2.38
N ASN A 317 -23.71 8.94 2.72
CA ASN A 317 -23.60 9.83 3.87
C ASN A 317 -23.39 9.07 5.18
N SER A 318 -24.11 7.97 5.39
CA SER A 318 -23.95 7.14 6.59
C SER A 318 -22.54 6.52 6.69
N ILE A 319 -21.98 6.06 5.58
CA ILE A 319 -20.61 5.53 5.51
C ILE A 319 -19.60 6.67 5.76
N THR A 320 -19.80 7.84 5.13
CA THR A 320 -18.95 9.01 5.35
C THR A 320 -18.93 9.44 6.81
N GLU A 321 -20.09 9.53 7.47
CA GLU A 321 -20.16 9.91 8.89
C GLU A 321 -19.39 8.95 9.79
N GLN A 322 -19.49 7.64 9.56
CA GLN A 322 -18.73 6.63 10.31
C GLN A 322 -17.22 6.73 10.03
N MET A 323 -16.81 7.00 8.78
CA MET A 323 -15.39 7.16 8.44
C MET A 323 -14.80 8.44 9.02
N VAL A 324 -15.56 9.54 9.08
CA VAL A 324 -15.16 10.77 9.76
C VAL A 324 -14.96 10.52 11.26
N ASP A 325 -15.84 9.76 11.90
CA ASP A 325 -15.70 9.38 13.32
C ASP A 325 -14.43 8.55 13.56
N VAL A 326 -14.16 7.57 12.69
CA VAL A 326 -12.89 6.79 12.70
C VAL A 326 -11.68 7.70 12.53
N PHE A 327 -11.71 8.63 11.57
CA PHE A 327 -10.63 9.59 11.34
C PHE A 327 -10.31 10.42 12.58
N GLU A 328 -11.34 11.00 13.23
CA GLU A 328 -11.17 11.78 14.46
C GLU A 328 -10.62 10.91 15.60
N HIS A 329 -11.11 9.67 15.73
CA HIS A 329 -10.64 8.71 16.73
C HIS A 329 -9.16 8.35 16.55
N LEU A 330 -8.72 8.06 15.32
CA LEU A 330 -7.32 7.72 15.04
C LEU A 330 -6.39 8.90 15.37
N HIS A 331 -6.75 10.11 14.96
CA HIS A 331 -5.95 11.30 15.24
C HIS A 331 -5.98 11.72 16.72
N ALA A 332 -7.08 11.47 17.44
CA ALA A 332 -7.13 11.62 18.89
C ALA A 332 -6.12 10.69 19.59
N ASN A 333 -5.95 9.48 19.06
CA ASN A 333 -4.98 8.49 19.55
C ASN A 333 -3.58 8.63 18.93
N LYS A 334 -3.35 9.67 18.12
CA LYS A 334 -2.05 9.95 17.45
C LYS A 334 -1.59 8.82 16.53
N VAL A 335 -2.53 8.19 15.85
CA VAL A 335 -2.31 7.19 14.79
C VAL A 335 -2.76 7.78 13.45
N CYS A 336 -1.93 7.64 12.43
CA CYS A 336 -2.28 7.84 11.03
C CYS A 336 -2.45 6.46 10.43
N HIS A 337 -3.58 6.14 9.78
CA HIS A 337 -3.77 4.84 9.13
C HIS A 337 -2.84 4.71 7.92
N GLY A 338 -2.61 5.82 7.23
CA GLY A 338 -1.78 5.87 6.04
C GLY A 338 -2.44 5.26 4.79
N ASP A 339 -3.56 4.55 4.90
CA ASP A 339 -4.27 3.91 3.77
C ASP A 339 -5.80 3.96 3.94
N LEU A 340 -6.33 5.17 4.16
CA LEU A 340 -7.75 5.43 4.39
C LEU A 340 -8.56 5.38 3.08
N TYR A 341 -8.93 4.17 2.67
CA TYR A 341 -9.55 3.89 1.38
C TYR A 341 -10.65 2.82 1.44
N ALA A 342 -11.46 2.72 0.38
CA ALA A 342 -12.62 1.86 0.31
C ALA A 342 -12.27 0.37 0.26
N HIS A 343 -11.13 0.00 -0.31
CA HIS A 343 -10.66 -1.39 -0.35
C HIS A 343 -10.26 -1.95 1.01
N ASN A 344 -10.01 -1.08 2.00
CA ASN A 344 -9.73 -1.39 3.40
C ASN A 344 -10.97 -1.26 4.30
N THR A 345 -12.13 -0.99 3.71
CA THR A 345 -13.41 -0.81 4.42
C THR A 345 -14.37 -1.93 4.05
N LEU A 346 -14.90 -2.62 5.06
CA LEU A 346 -16.01 -3.55 4.91
C LEU A 346 -17.32 -2.84 5.24
N VAL A 347 -18.40 -3.19 4.54
CA VAL A 347 -19.73 -2.63 4.76
C VAL A 347 -20.80 -3.73 4.67
N ASN A 348 -21.95 -3.53 5.31
CA ASN A 348 -23.12 -4.39 5.17
C ASN A 348 -24.30 -3.66 4.49
N GLU A 349 -25.40 -4.38 4.23
CA GLU A 349 -26.58 -3.82 3.56
C GLU A 349 -27.22 -2.63 4.30
N GLN A 350 -27.01 -2.56 5.63
CA GLN A 350 -27.50 -1.48 6.48
C GLN A 350 -26.60 -0.24 6.44
N GLY A 351 -25.48 -0.28 5.71
CA GLY A 351 -24.51 0.81 5.63
C GLY A 351 -23.58 0.92 6.84
N GLN A 352 -23.54 -0.09 7.71
CA GLN A 352 -22.60 -0.13 8.83
C GLN A 352 -21.23 -0.53 8.30
N MET A 353 -20.18 0.19 8.70
CA MET A 353 -18.82 -0.09 8.24
C MET A 353 -17.91 -0.66 9.32
N ILE A 354 -16.94 -1.45 8.90
CA ILE A 354 -15.78 -1.87 9.69
C ILE A 354 -14.54 -1.54 8.87
N PHE A 355 -13.66 -0.73 9.42
CA PHE A 355 -12.41 -0.30 8.80
C PHE A 355 -11.21 -1.01 9.45
N GLY A 356 -10.21 -1.35 8.65
CA GLY A 356 -9.03 -2.09 9.11
C GLY A 356 -7.87 -2.07 8.11
N ASP A 357 -6.94 -3.02 8.31
CA ASP A 357 -5.63 -3.12 7.62
C ASP A 357 -4.64 -1.99 7.96
N PHE A 358 -4.10 -2.05 9.18
CA PHE A 358 -3.14 -1.08 9.69
C PHE A 358 -1.72 -1.33 9.21
N GLY A 359 -1.51 -2.08 8.13
CA GLY A 359 -0.18 -2.40 7.61
C GLY A 359 0.67 -1.16 7.33
N ALA A 360 0.05 -0.08 6.83
CA ALA A 360 0.70 1.19 6.53
C ALA A 360 0.62 2.21 7.69
N ALA A 361 -0.01 1.85 8.80
CA ALA A 361 -0.30 2.77 9.88
C ALA A 361 0.97 3.21 10.60
N THR A 362 0.93 4.43 11.15
CA THR A 362 2.07 5.01 11.86
C THR A 362 1.61 5.78 13.08
N ILE A 363 2.23 5.51 14.22
CA ILE A 363 2.11 6.33 15.42
C ILE A 363 2.96 7.57 15.22
N TYR A 364 2.42 8.75 15.51
CA TYR A 364 3.10 10.02 15.22
C TYR A 364 3.03 11.05 16.36
N GLY A 365 2.53 10.64 17.55
CA GLY A 365 2.34 11.53 18.70
C GLY A 365 3.62 12.11 19.30
N TYR A 366 4.78 11.55 18.97
CA TYR A 366 6.10 12.03 19.39
C TYR A 366 6.68 13.14 18.50
N LEU A 367 6.03 13.45 17.37
CA LEU A 367 6.41 14.51 16.44
C LEU A 367 6.00 15.90 16.97
N THR A 368 6.53 16.96 16.37
CA THR A 368 6.14 18.34 16.72
C THR A 368 4.67 18.62 16.38
N GLU A 369 4.06 19.65 16.97
CA GLU A 369 2.67 20.01 16.67
C GLU A 369 2.45 20.35 15.19
N GLU A 370 3.41 21.02 14.55
CA GLU A 370 3.38 21.34 13.12
C GLU A 370 3.37 20.07 12.26
N GLN A 371 4.27 19.13 12.56
CA GLN A 371 4.33 17.83 11.88
C GLN A 371 3.05 17.03 12.08
N GLN A 372 2.51 17.00 13.30
CA GLN A 372 1.26 16.33 13.63
C GLN A 372 0.07 16.91 12.84
N GLN A 373 0.00 18.24 12.71
CA GLN A 373 -1.02 18.91 11.90
C GLN A 373 -0.84 18.59 10.41
N GLY A 374 0.39 18.60 9.91
CA GLY A 374 0.71 18.25 8.53
C GLY A 374 0.31 16.80 8.17
N ILE A 375 0.55 15.84 9.06
CA ILE A 375 0.11 14.45 8.88
C ILE A 375 -1.41 14.36 8.86
N ARG A 376 -2.10 15.03 9.79
CA ARG A 376 -3.58 15.09 9.77
C ARG A 376 -4.11 15.69 8.48
N GLN A 377 -3.46 16.72 7.92
CA GLN A 377 -3.85 17.30 6.64
C GLN A 377 -3.60 16.37 5.44
N ILE A 378 -2.59 15.51 5.50
CA ILE A 378 -2.38 14.44 4.50
C ILE A 378 -3.55 13.46 4.55
N GLU A 379 -3.88 12.93 5.73
CA GLU A 379 -4.93 11.92 5.87
C GLU A 379 -6.34 12.52 5.63
N ALA A 380 -6.56 13.79 5.97
CA ALA A 380 -7.77 14.54 5.60
C ALA A 380 -8.00 14.59 4.08
N ARG A 381 -6.92 14.65 3.29
CA ARG A 381 -7.01 14.55 1.83
C ARG A 381 -7.37 13.14 1.38
N ALA A 382 -6.87 12.09 2.03
CA ALA A 382 -7.30 10.73 1.77
C ALA A 382 -8.80 10.54 2.07
N LEU A 383 -9.28 11.07 3.21
CA LEU A 383 -10.70 11.07 3.55
C LEU A 383 -11.56 11.78 2.50
N LYS A 384 -11.10 12.93 1.98
CA LYS A 384 -11.76 13.60 0.86
C LYS A 384 -11.81 12.71 -0.39
N TYR A 385 -10.70 12.06 -0.75
CA TYR A 385 -10.65 11.16 -1.89
C TYR A 385 -11.55 9.94 -1.72
N PHE A 386 -11.64 9.37 -0.52
CA PHE A 386 -12.58 8.32 -0.17
C PHE A 386 -14.03 8.75 -0.43
N ILE A 387 -14.42 9.95 -0.01
CA ILE A 387 -15.77 10.50 -0.24
C ILE A 387 -16.01 10.74 -1.73
N GLU A 388 -15.07 11.37 -2.43
CA GLU A 388 -15.14 11.59 -3.87
C GLU A 388 -15.30 10.28 -4.65
N ASP A 389 -14.55 9.24 -4.28
CA ASP A 389 -14.61 7.91 -4.87
C ASP A 389 -16.00 7.28 -4.65
N LEU A 390 -16.55 7.36 -3.44
CA LEU A 390 -17.92 6.88 -3.16
C LEU A 390 -19.00 7.64 -3.95
N LEU A 391 -18.84 8.94 -4.17
CA LEU A 391 -19.79 9.72 -4.95
C LEU A 391 -19.84 9.26 -6.43
N THR A 392 -18.78 8.63 -6.95
CA THR A 392 -18.79 8.06 -8.32
C THR A 392 -19.79 6.91 -8.49
N VAL A 393 -20.11 6.19 -7.39
CA VAL A 393 -21.11 5.11 -7.37
C VAL A 393 -22.47 5.55 -6.81
N CYS A 394 -22.68 6.85 -6.62
CA CYS A 394 -23.98 7.39 -6.20
C CYS A 394 -25.04 7.13 -7.28
N ALA A 395 -26.22 6.64 -6.86
CA ALA A 395 -27.35 6.42 -7.72
C ALA A 395 -27.73 7.72 -8.46
N LYS A 396 -27.92 7.64 -9.78
CA LYS A 396 -28.17 8.81 -10.66
C LYS A 396 -29.30 9.72 -10.17
N GLN A 397 -30.34 9.14 -9.59
CA GLN A 397 -31.50 9.87 -9.07
C GLN A 397 -31.18 10.75 -7.85
N ASP A 398 -30.08 10.49 -7.16
CA ASP A 398 -29.68 11.18 -5.94
C ASP A 398 -28.59 12.25 -6.18
N GLN A 399 -28.05 12.36 -7.39
CA GLN A 399 -26.91 13.24 -7.71
C GLN A 399 -27.26 14.73 -7.67
N ASP A 400 -28.53 15.09 -7.86
CA ASP A 400 -29.00 16.48 -7.76
C ASP A 400 -29.41 16.87 -6.33
N SER A 401 -29.23 15.96 -5.35
CA SER A 401 -29.63 16.22 -3.97
C SER A 401 -28.71 17.24 -3.27
N GLU A 402 -29.27 17.95 -2.28
CA GLU A 402 -28.49 18.83 -1.40
C GLU A 402 -27.40 18.05 -0.66
N LEU A 403 -27.70 16.81 -0.27
CA LEU A 403 -26.77 15.92 0.41
C LEU A 403 -25.56 15.57 -0.46
N TYR A 404 -25.79 15.25 -1.74
CA TYR A 404 -24.71 15.04 -2.71
C TYR A 404 -23.83 16.30 -2.84
N THR A 405 -24.46 17.47 -2.99
CA THR A 405 -23.75 18.75 -3.12
C THR A 405 -22.92 19.05 -1.87
N ARG A 406 -23.42 18.72 -0.68
CA ARG A 406 -22.70 18.88 0.60
C ARG A 406 -21.47 17.99 0.67
N LEU A 407 -21.62 16.69 0.36
CA LEU A 407 -20.51 15.74 0.39
C LEU A 407 -19.45 16.04 -0.69
N ALA A 408 -19.87 16.48 -1.88
CA ALA A 408 -18.95 16.87 -2.95
C ALA A 408 -18.08 18.10 -2.60
N LYS A 409 -18.49 18.89 -1.60
CA LYS A 409 -17.77 20.06 -1.10
C LYS A 409 -17.14 19.81 0.27
N PHE A 410 -17.04 18.55 0.70
CA PHE A 410 -16.48 18.20 1.99
C PHE A 410 -15.01 18.63 2.09
N GLU A 411 -14.68 19.28 3.20
CA GLU A 411 -13.33 19.63 3.66
C GLU A 411 -13.24 19.18 5.12
N ALA A 412 -12.20 18.39 5.44
CA ALA A 412 -12.01 17.77 6.75
C ALA A 412 -11.22 18.64 7.72
#